data_AF-I6QW98-F1
#
_entry.id   AF-I6QW98-F1
#
_cell.length_a   1.000
_cell.length_b   1.000
_cell.length_c   1.000
_cell.angle_alpha   90.00
_cell.angle_beta   90.00
_cell.angle_gamma   90.00
#
_symmetry.space_group_name_H-M   'P 1'
#
loop_
_entity.id
_entity.type
_entity.pdbx_description
1 polymer ?
#
loop_
_entity_poly.entity_id
_entity_poly.type
_entity_poly.pdbx_seq_one_letter_code
_entity_poly.pdbx_strand_id
1 'polypeptide(L)' 'ADHEFNASTFTARTIISTLPDFYSAVTGAIGALRGPLHGGANETAMELIEKFVSPDEAEKGLMEMLAAKKLIMGFGHPV' A
#
# COMPACT_ATOMS: atom_id res chain seq x y z
N ALA A 1 -8.74 12.25 -7.59
CA ALA A 1 -7.75 12.03 -6.52
C ALA A 1 -6.40 11.93 -7.18
N ASP A 2 -5.42 12.72 -6.72
CA ASP A 2 -4.06 12.77 -7.24
C ASP A 2 -3.09 12.81 -6.04
N HIS A 3 -1.94 12.16 -6.18
CA HIS A 3 -0.86 12.11 -5.20
C HIS A 3 0.49 12.05 -5.91
N GLU A 4 0.67 12.98 -6.86
CA GLU A 4 1.89 13.28 -7.61
C GLU A 4 2.69 12.03 -8.04
N PHE A 5 3.95 11.89 -7.62
CA PHE A 5 4.90 10.86 -8.05
C PHE A 5 4.97 9.65 -7.12
N ASN A 6 3.81 9.22 -6.62
CA ASN A 6 3.71 7.90 -5.98
C ASN A 6 4.14 6.77 -6.95
N ALA A 7 4.46 5.60 -6.41
CA ALA A 7 5.09 4.49 -7.14
C ALA A 7 4.33 4.07 -8.42
N SER A 8 3.00 4.04 -8.40
CA SER A 8 2.19 3.70 -9.58
C SER A 8 2.22 4.79 -10.65
N THR A 9 2.16 6.07 -10.25
CA THR A 9 2.29 7.19 -11.21
C THR A 9 3.68 7.20 -11.83
N PHE A 10 4.73 7.01 -11.03
CA PHE A 10 6.11 6.94 -11.52
C PHE A 10 6.32 5.77 -12.50
N THR A 11 5.73 4.61 -12.20
CA THR A 11 5.72 3.44 -13.09
C THR A 11 5.04 3.75 -14.43
N ALA A 12 3.85 4.37 -14.40
CA ALA A 12 3.13 4.78 -15.62
C ALA A 12 4.00 5.69 -16.50
N ARG A 13 4.64 6.71 -15.90
CA ARG A 13 5.52 7.65 -16.60
C ARG A 13 6.75 6.96 -17.19
N THR A 14 7.32 6.01 -16.48
CA THR A 14 8.47 5.22 -16.95
C THR A 14 8.10 4.41 -18.19
N ILE A 15 6.95 3.73 -18.17
CA ILE A 15 6.44 2.99 -19.33
C ILE A 15 6.18 3.94 -20.51
N ILE A 16 5.46 5.05 -20.30
CA ILE A 16 5.16 6.04 -21.36
C ILE A 16 6.43 6.61 -22.00
N SER A 17 7.54 6.72 -21.25
CA SER A 17 8.80 7.28 -21.77
C SER A 17 9.41 6.52 -22.95
N THR A 18 8.99 5.27 -23.17
CA THR A 18 9.42 4.44 -24.31
C THR A 18 8.42 4.41 -25.47
N LEU A 19 7.46 5.36 -25.48
CA LEU A 19 6.40 5.50 -26.49
C LEU A 19 5.45 4.29 -26.70
N PRO A 20 5.05 3.52 -25.66
CA PRO A 20 3.96 2.55 -25.79
C PRO A 20 2.60 3.26 -25.79
N ASP A 21 1.54 2.49 -26.02
CA ASP A 21 0.17 2.96 -25.86
C ASP A 21 -0.20 3.17 -24.37
N PHE A 22 -1.29 3.91 -24.12
CA PHE A 22 -1.70 4.24 -22.76
C PHE A 22 -2.25 3.04 -21.97
N TYR A 23 -2.76 1.99 -22.63
CA TYR A 23 -3.23 0.79 -21.92
C TYR A 23 -2.05 0.08 -21.27
N SER A 24 -0.93 -0.08 -22.00
CA SER A 24 0.31 -0.65 -21.47
C SER A 24 0.79 0.08 -20.20
N ALA A 25 0.77 1.41 -20.21
CA ALA A 25 1.15 2.23 -19.06
C ALA A 25 0.21 2.06 -17.85
N VAL A 26 -1.10 2.07 -18.10
CA VAL A 26 -2.13 1.89 -17.05
C VAL A 26 -2.04 0.49 -16.44
N THR A 27 -1.85 -0.55 -17.26
CA THR A 27 -1.68 -1.93 -16.78
C THR A 27 -0.47 -2.05 -15.86
N GLY A 28 0.68 -1.47 -16.23
CA GLY A 28 1.87 -1.47 -15.36
C GLY A 28 1.65 -0.70 -14.05
N ALA A 29 0.97 0.45 -14.12
CA ALA A 29 0.63 1.23 -12.94
C ALA A 29 -0.28 0.48 -11.96
N ILE A 30 -1.27 -0.27 -12.47
CA ILE A 30 -2.14 -1.14 -11.66
C ILE A 30 -1.32 -2.22 -10.95
N GLY A 31 -0.35 -2.83 -11.66
CA GLY A 31 0.58 -3.79 -11.07
C GLY A 31 1.35 -3.22 -9.88
N ALA A 32 1.89 -2.00 -10.03
CA ALA A 32 2.57 -1.29 -8.95
C ALA A 32 1.63 -0.90 -7.80
N LEU A 33 0.40 -0.48 -8.10
CA LEU A 33 -0.61 -0.11 -7.10
C LEU A 33 -1.05 -1.31 -6.25
N ARG A 34 -1.12 -2.51 -6.82
CA ARG A 34 -1.53 -3.73 -6.11
C ARG A 34 -0.58 -4.12 -4.96
N GLY A 35 0.67 -3.63 -4.96
CA GLY A 35 1.64 -3.97 -3.92
C GLY A 35 1.15 -3.61 -2.51
N PRO A 36 1.47 -4.40 -1.47
CA PRO A 36 1.00 -4.17 -0.10
C PRO A 36 1.55 -2.87 0.50
N LEU A 37 2.66 -2.36 -0.01
CA LEU A 37 3.27 -1.08 0.43
C LEU A 37 2.77 0.13 -0.37
N HIS A 38 1.77 -0.05 -1.23
CA HIS A 38 1.16 1.02 -2.01
C HIS A 38 -0.38 0.95 -1.88
N GLY A 39 -1.11 0.74 -2.98
CA GLY A 39 -2.58 0.70 -2.96
C GLY A 39 -3.17 -0.52 -2.25
N GLY A 40 -2.44 -1.64 -2.17
CA GLY A 40 -2.87 -2.83 -1.42
C GLY A 40 -2.85 -2.65 0.10
N ALA A 41 -2.26 -1.57 0.61
CA ALA A 41 -2.18 -1.29 2.05
C ALA A 41 -3.55 -1.13 2.70
N ASN A 42 -4.59 -0.74 1.95
CA ASN A 42 -5.93 -0.54 2.49
C ASN A 42 -6.62 -1.87 2.88
N GLU A 43 -6.53 -2.89 2.02
CA GLU A 43 -7.05 -4.24 2.26
C GLU A 43 -6.32 -4.85 3.47
N THR A 44 -4.99 -4.76 3.49
CA THR A 44 -4.20 -5.30 4.61
C THR A 44 -4.43 -4.54 5.92
N ALA A 45 -4.75 -3.24 5.87
CA ALA A 45 -5.16 -2.49 7.05
C ALA A 45 -6.52 -2.95 7.58
N MET A 46 -7.49 -3.23 6.70
CA MET A 46 -8.78 -3.79 7.11
C MET A 46 -8.61 -5.19 7.72
N GLU A 47 -7.82 -6.06 7.09
CA GLU A 47 -7.48 -7.38 7.63
C GLU A 47 -6.81 -7.32 9.01
N LEU A 48 -6.04 -6.26 9.29
CA LEU A 48 -5.45 -6.05 10.61
C LEU A 48 -6.52 -5.68 11.65
N ILE A 49 -7.47 -4.81 11.29
CA ILE A 49 -8.55 -4.37 12.17
C ILE A 49 -9.49 -5.54 12.49
N GLU A 50 -9.85 -6.35 11.49
CA GLU A 50 -10.79 -7.47 11.64
C GLU A 50 -10.27 -8.60 12.55
N LYS A 51 -8.96 -8.62 12.87
CA LYS A 51 -8.38 -9.62 13.78
C LYS A 51 -8.77 -9.42 15.23
N PHE A 52 -9.25 -8.24 15.61
CA PHE A 52 -9.49 -7.87 17.00
C PHE A 52 -10.97 -7.63 17.25
N VAL A 53 -11.47 -8.19 18.36
CA VAL A 53 -12.89 -8.11 18.72
C VAL A 53 -13.16 -6.93 19.66
N SER A 54 -12.12 -6.38 20.28
CA SER A 54 -12.21 -5.20 21.15
C SER A 54 -10.98 -4.27 21.03
N PRO A 55 -11.09 -3.00 21.43
CA PRO A 55 -9.96 -2.08 21.50
C PRO A 55 -8.82 -2.58 22.40
N ASP A 56 -9.14 -3.19 23.54
CA ASP A 56 -8.12 -3.70 24.49
C ASP A 56 -7.31 -4.85 23.87
N GLU A 57 -7.96 -5.73 23.10
CA GLU A 57 -7.28 -6.81 22.38
C GLU A 57 -6.38 -6.25 21.28
N ALA A 58 -6.85 -5.24 20.55
CA ALA A 58 -6.09 -4.56 19.51
C ALA A 58 -4.84 -3.89 20.07
N GLU A 59 -4.94 -3.19 21.21
CA GLU A 59 -3.78 -2.55 21.86
C GLU A 59 -2.71 -3.59 22.21
N LYS A 60 -3.12 -4.68 22.87
CA LYS A 60 -2.18 -5.75 23.24
C LYS A 60 -1.53 -6.38 22.01
N GLY A 61 -2.32 -6.72 20.99
CA GLY A 61 -1.82 -7.32 19.75
C GLY A 61 -0.85 -6.40 19.01
N LEU A 62 -1.14 -5.09 18.97
CA LEU A 62 -0.27 -4.11 18.34
C LEU A 62 1.08 -4.00 19.08
N MET A 63 1.05 -3.99 20.42
CA MET A 63 2.27 -3.94 21.23
C MET A 63 3.16 -5.18 21.01
N GLU A 64 2.56 -6.36 20.87
CA GLU A 64 3.29 -7.60 20.52
C GLU A 64 3.91 -7.52 19.12
N MET A 65 3.18 -7.00 18.13
CA MET A 65 3.68 -6.81 16.77
C MET A 65 4.86 -5.83 16.71
N LEU A 66 4.77 -4.73 17.45
CA LEU A 66 5.84 -3.73 17.57
C LEU A 66 7.08 -4.32 18.25
N ALA A 67 6.90 -5.06 19.35
CA ALA A 67 8.00 -5.76 20.02
C ALA A 67 8.71 -6.77 19.09
N ALA A 68 7.94 -7.41 18.20
CA ALA A 68 8.44 -8.30 17.17
C ALA A 68 8.97 -7.58 15.90
N LYS A 69 8.98 -6.24 15.87
CA LYS A 69 9.39 -5.40 14.72
C LYS A 69 8.65 -5.73 13.42
N LYS A 70 7.38 -6.16 13.52
CA LYS A 70 6.52 -6.34 12.35
C LYS A 70 6.07 -4.98 11.82
N LEU A 71 5.90 -4.89 10.50
CA LEU A 71 5.30 -3.72 9.87
C LEU A 71 3.81 -3.66 10.24
N ILE A 72 3.35 -2.47 10.62
CA ILE A 72 1.94 -2.20 10.89
C ILE A 72 1.33 -1.58 9.63
N MET A 73 0.54 -2.38 8.92
CA MET A 73 -0.09 -1.97 7.67
C MET A 73 -1.10 -0.85 7.93
N GLY A 74 -1.12 0.16 7.05
CA GLY A 74 -1.88 1.40 7.25
C GLY A 74 -1.09 2.54 7.90
N PHE A 75 0.16 2.28 8.34
CA PHE A 75 1.06 3.29 8.89
C PHE A 75 2.41 3.31 8.15
N GLY A 76 3.03 4.50 8.11
CA GLY A 76 4.26 4.77 7.36
C GLY A 76 3.96 5.40 6.01
N HIS A 77 4.44 6.63 5.81
CA HIS A 77 4.24 7.36 4.57
C HIS A 77 5.60 7.87 4.05
N PRO A 78 6.13 7.30 2.96
CA PRO A 78 7.15 7.99 2.19
C PRO A 78 6.46 9.11 1.42
N VAL A 79 6.69 10.36 1.81
CA VAL A 79 6.24 11.53 1.04
C VAL A 79 7.18 11.71 -0.15
#